data_AF-A0A8T5EDU1-F1
#
_entry.id   AF-A0A8T5EDU1-F1
#
_cell.length_a   1.000
_cell.length_b   1.000
_cell.length_c   1.000
_cell.angle_alpha   90.00
_cell.angle_beta   90.00
_cell.angle_gamma   90.00
#
_symmetry.space_group_name_H-M   'P 1'
#
loop_
_entity.id
_entity.type
_entity.pdbx_description
1 polymer ?
#
loop_
_entity_poly.entity_id
_entity_poly.type
_entity_poly.pdbx_seq_one_letter_code
_entity_poly.pdbx_strand_id
1 'polypeptide(L)'
;MDFNFILLFIDSAMLQLPDFLGGEGRMALGSDDPIVKGVILTMFAVTGFGILLNIFNSAVRKKMVDQTKLKRIMKETKAWQKARMAAMRAKDQAKTAELSKKSSYMNKMSMEMMQMNMRPMMITFVPLILIFYLVLPALFT
;
A
#
# COMPACT_ATOMS: atom_id res chain seq x y z
N MET A 1 4.38 -6.89 24.59
CA MET A 1 3.08 -6.34 24.13
C MET A 1 2.06 -6.97 25.03
N ASP A 2 1.80 -6.29 26.15
CA ASP A 2 1.13 -6.88 27.28
C ASP A 2 -0.37 -6.99 27.01
N PHE A 3 -1.00 -8.04 27.52
CA PHE A 3 -2.43 -8.32 27.30
C PHE A 3 -3.32 -7.11 27.69
N ASN A 4 -2.89 -6.32 28.67
CA ASN A 4 -3.50 -5.05 29.08
C ASN A 4 -3.54 -4.00 27.96
N PHE A 5 -2.52 -3.92 27.11
CA PHE A 5 -2.47 -2.94 26.02
C PHE A 5 -3.50 -3.24 24.94
N ILE A 6 -3.71 -4.53 24.64
CA ILE A 6 -4.72 -4.97 23.66
C ILE A 6 -6.12 -4.70 24.20
N LEU A 7 -6.37 -4.96 25.48
CA LEU A 7 -7.65 -4.67 26.13
C LEU A 7 -7.94 -3.17 26.17
N LEU A 8 -6.96 -2.33 26.56
CA LEU A 8 -7.08 -0.87 26.58
C LEU A 8 -7.26 -0.28 25.17
N PHE A 9 -6.62 -0.87 24.17
CA PHE A 9 -6.82 -0.48 22.77
C PHE A 9 -8.22 -0.85 22.26
N ILE A 10 -8.72 -2.05 22.58
CA ILE A 10 -10.08 -2.47 22.21
C ILE A 10 -11.12 -1.60 22.90
N ASP A 11 -10.91 -1.29 24.19
CA ASP A 11 -11.84 -0.47 24.98
C ASP A 11 -11.86 0.98 24.46
N SER A 12 -10.69 1.58 24.19
CA SER A 12 -10.61 2.92 23.59
C SER A 12 -11.17 2.99 22.17
N ALA A 13 -10.90 1.97 21.33
CA ALA A 13 -11.46 1.90 19.99
C ALA A 13 -12.99 1.72 20.01
N MET A 14 -13.52 0.91 20.94
CA MET A 14 -14.96 0.71 21.14
C MET A 14 -15.66 1.92 21.76
N LEU A 15 -14.95 2.74 22.56
CA LEU A 15 -15.50 3.99 23.09
C LEU A 15 -15.50 5.13 22.06
N GLN A 16 -14.50 5.18 21.17
CA GLN A 16 -14.45 6.17 20.09
C GLN A 16 -15.27 5.79 18.86
N LEU A 17 -15.57 4.51 18.66
CA LEU A 17 -16.41 4.02 17.56
C LEU A 17 -17.82 4.65 17.53
N PRO A 18 -18.54 4.82 18.66
CA PRO A 18 -19.81 5.53 18.74
C PRO A 18 -19.71 6.99 18.31
N ASP A 19 -18.67 7.72 18.74
CA ASP A 19 -18.46 9.12 18.37
C ASP A 19 -18.06 9.28 16.90
N PHE A 20 -17.20 8.39 16.40
CA PHE A 20 -16.76 8.33 15.01
C PHE A 20 -17.87 7.92 14.04
N LEU A 21 -18.79 7.05 14.47
CA LEU A 21 -19.96 6.61 13.71
C LEU A 21 -21.21 7.48 13.96
N GLY A 22 -21.09 8.57 14.74
CA GLY A 22 -22.16 9.53 14.97
C GLY A 22 -22.62 9.60 16.44
N GLY A 23 -21.77 10.11 17.32
CA GLY A 23 -21.99 10.25 18.76
C GLY A 23 -23.18 11.12 19.18
N GLU A 24 -23.77 11.89 18.27
CA GLU A 24 -25.01 12.64 18.49
C GLU A 24 -26.22 12.09 17.70
N GLY A 25 -26.02 11.08 16.85
CA GLY A 25 -27.02 10.61 15.87
C GLY A 25 -27.95 9.49 16.35
N ARG A 26 -27.75 8.94 17.55
CA ARG A 26 -28.58 7.82 18.06
C ARG A 26 -30.03 8.20 18.41
N MET A 27 -30.37 9.49 18.48
CA MET A 27 -31.76 9.96 18.56
C MET A 27 -32.41 10.18 17.19
N ALA A 28 -31.65 10.09 16.09
CA ALA A 28 -32.05 10.66 14.82
C ALA A 28 -32.51 9.62 13.80
N LEU A 29 -32.30 8.31 14.05
CA LEU A 29 -32.68 7.22 13.13
C LEU A 29 -34.20 7.07 12.89
N GLY A 30 -35.03 7.87 13.56
CA GLY A 30 -36.49 7.94 13.36
C GLY A 30 -37.06 9.36 13.29
N SER A 31 -36.25 10.41 13.21
CA SER A 31 -36.75 11.79 13.05
C SER A 31 -36.83 12.18 11.57
N ASP A 32 -37.86 12.94 11.19
CA ASP A 32 -38.08 13.47 9.83
C ASP A 32 -37.07 14.56 9.43
N ASP A 33 -35.97 14.71 10.15
CA ASP A 33 -34.96 15.71 9.87
C ASP A 33 -34.19 15.37 8.58
N PRO A 34 -34.15 16.30 7.60
CA PRO A 34 -33.54 16.07 6.29
C PRO A 34 -32.04 15.73 6.37
N ILE A 35 -31.38 16.12 7.46
CA ILE A 35 -29.98 15.78 7.74
C ILE A 35 -29.81 14.26 7.95
N VAL A 36 -30.72 13.61 8.67
CA VAL A 36 -30.61 12.17 9.00
C VAL A 36 -30.91 11.29 7.78
N LYS A 37 -31.95 11.63 7.00
CA LYS A 37 -32.22 10.98 5.71
C LYS A 37 -31.05 11.15 4.75
N GLY A 38 -30.41 12.32 4.75
CA GLY A 38 -29.21 12.60 3.97
C GLY A 38 -28.02 11.73 4.37
N VAL A 39 -27.78 11.54 5.67
CA VAL A 39 -26.63 10.79 6.19
C VAL A 39 -26.62 9.32 5.75
N ILE A 40 -27.76 8.65 5.73
CA ILE A 40 -27.81 7.23 5.30
C ILE A 40 -27.46 7.13 3.81
N LEU A 41 -28.04 7.99 2.97
CA LEU A 41 -27.76 8.00 1.54
C LEU A 41 -26.30 8.38 1.24
N THR A 42 -25.76 9.39 1.93
CA THR A 42 -24.36 9.80 1.77
C THR A 42 -23.40 8.73 2.28
N MET A 43 -23.71 8.03 3.37
CA MET A 43 -22.92 6.90 3.87
C MET A 43 -22.79 5.80 2.81
N PHE A 44 -23.91 5.39 2.19
CA PHE A 44 -23.88 4.39 1.12
C PHE A 44 -23.16 4.91 -0.14
N ALA A 45 -23.37 6.18 -0.51
CA ALA A 45 -22.70 6.78 -1.65
C ALA A 45 -21.17 6.86 -1.46
N VAL A 46 -20.71 7.35 -0.30
CA VAL A 46 -19.28 7.46 0.03
C VAL A 46 -18.65 6.09 0.17
N THR A 47 -19.34 5.14 0.81
CA THR A 47 -18.84 3.75 0.94
C THR A 47 -18.75 3.08 -0.44
N GLY A 48 -19.77 3.22 -1.28
CA GLY A 48 -19.78 2.68 -2.64
C GLY A 48 -18.67 3.29 -3.50
N PHE A 49 -18.50 4.61 -3.43
CA PHE A 49 -17.41 5.30 -4.12
C PHE A 49 -16.03 4.88 -3.61
N GLY A 50 -15.87 4.72 -2.29
CA GLY A 50 -14.63 4.23 -1.69
C GLY A 50 -14.26 2.81 -2.10
N ILE A 51 -15.26 1.92 -2.21
CA ILE A 51 -15.07 0.56 -2.74
C ILE A 51 -14.66 0.61 -4.21
N LEU A 52 -15.34 1.41 -5.03
CA LEU A 52 -15.00 1.59 -6.45
C LEU A 52 -13.59 2.12 -6.64
N LEU A 53 -13.19 3.14 -5.85
CA LEU A 53 -11.83 3.68 -5.88
C LEU A 53 -10.77 2.67 -5.45
N ASN A 54 -11.06 1.83 -4.45
CA ASN A 54 -10.16 0.77 -4.03
C ASN A 54 -10.01 -0.31 -5.11
N ILE A 55 -11.11 -0.73 -5.74
CA ILE A 55 -11.09 -1.67 -6.85
C ILE A 55 -10.30 -1.08 -8.03
N PHE A 56 -10.52 0.21 -8.34
CA PHE A 56 -9.79 0.91 -9.39
C PHE A 56 -8.29 0.97 -9.09
N ASN A 57 -7.89 1.35 -7.88
CA ASN A 57 -6.48 1.35 -7.46
C ASN A 57 -5.84 -0.05 -7.53
N SER A 58 -6.57 -1.08 -7.09
CA SER A 58 -6.13 -2.48 -7.18
C SER A 58 -6.00 -2.96 -8.63
N ALA A 59 -6.93 -2.58 -9.49
CA ALA A 59 -6.93 -2.91 -10.91
C ALA A 59 -5.78 -2.23 -11.67
N VAL A 60 -5.53 -0.94 -11.39
CA VAL A 60 -4.38 -0.21 -11.93
C VAL A 60 -3.09 -0.91 -11.51
N ARG A 61 -2.92 -1.22 -10.22
CA ARG A 61 -1.75 -1.97 -9.73
C ARG A 61 -1.60 -3.33 -10.40
N LYS A 62 -2.70 -4.08 -10.59
CA LYS A 62 -2.68 -5.41 -11.22
C LYS A 62 -2.37 -5.34 -12.72
N LYS A 63 -2.88 -4.33 -13.44
CA LYS A 63 -2.62 -4.12 -14.87
C LYS A 63 -1.18 -3.67 -15.13
N MET A 64 -0.61 -2.92 -14.21
CA MET A 64 0.74 -2.35 -14.36
C MET A 64 1.87 -3.27 -13.89
N VAL A 65 1.57 -4.29 -13.07
CA VAL A 65 2.57 -5.21 -12.51
C VAL A 65 2.33 -6.63 -13.01
N ASP A 66 3.25 -7.14 -13.83
CA ASP A 66 3.25 -8.55 -14.21
C ASP A 66 3.74 -9.42 -13.05
N GLN A 67 2.78 -10.01 -12.35
CA GLN A 67 3.04 -10.84 -11.17
C GLN A 67 3.77 -12.14 -11.51
N THR A 68 3.68 -12.63 -12.75
CA THR A 68 4.34 -13.88 -13.16
C THR A 68 5.83 -13.65 -13.36
N LYS A 69 6.19 -12.58 -14.08
CA LYS A 69 7.58 -12.15 -14.25
C LYS A 69 8.21 -11.78 -12.92
N LEU A 70 7.50 -11.01 -12.09
CA LEU A 70 8.01 -10.61 -10.77
C LEU A 70 8.30 -11.81 -9.87
N LYS A 71 7.41 -12.81 -9.82
CA LYS A 71 7.65 -14.05 -9.05
C LYS A 71 8.85 -14.84 -9.57
N ARG A 72 9.01 -14.95 -10.89
CA ARG A 72 10.14 -15.64 -11.52
C ARG A 72 11.46 -14.94 -11.20
N ILE A 73 11.54 -13.64 -11.46
CA ILE A 73 12.68 -12.78 -11.19
C ILE A 73 13.04 -12.85 -9.70
N MET A 74 12.06 -12.78 -8.80
CA MET A 74 12.29 -12.90 -7.35
C MET A 74 12.90 -14.25 -6.96
N LYS A 75 12.43 -15.35 -7.55
CA LYS A 75 12.98 -16.70 -7.29
C LYS A 75 14.43 -16.81 -7.77
N GLU A 76 14.71 -16.35 -8.99
CA GLU A 76 16.05 -16.38 -9.59
C GLU A 76 17.03 -15.47 -8.83
N THR A 77 16.65 -14.23 -8.51
CA THR A 77 17.49 -13.31 -7.73
C THR A 77 17.75 -13.82 -6.31
N LYS A 78 16.75 -14.41 -5.63
CA LYS A 78 16.95 -15.01 -4.29
C LYS A 78 17.89 -16.20 -4.32
N ALA A 79 17.77 -17.08 -5.32
CA ALA A 79 18.66 -18.22 -5.48
C ALA A 79 20.12 -17.75 -5.70
N TRP A 80 20.31 -16.74 -6.56
CA TRP A 80 21.63 -16.14 -6.79
C TRP A 80 22.19 -15.45 -5.53
N GLN A 81 21.38 -14.67 -4.82
CA GLN A 81 21.79 -14.03 -3.56
C GLN A 81 22.19 -15.06 -2.50
N LYS A 82 21.44 -16.17 -2.38
CA LYS A 82 21.76 -17.26 -1.44
C LYS A 82 23.06 -17.96 -1.81
N ALA A 83 23.28 -18.26 -3.09
CA ALA A 83 24.53 -18.85 -3.58
C ALA A 83 25.73 -17.93 -3.34
N ARG A 84 25.57 -16.62 -3.60
CA ARG A 84 26.60 -15.61 -3.33
C ARG A 84 26.93 -15.54 -1.84
N MET A 85 25.91 -15.49 -0.99
CA MET A 85 26.10 -15.47 0.48
C MET A 85 26.78 -16.73 0.99
N ALA A 86 26.44 -17.91 0.47
CA ALA A 86 27.08 -19.16 0.83
C ALA A 86 28.56 -19.20 0.39
N ALA A 87 28.86 -18.77 -0.85
CA ALA A 87 30.23 -18.69 -1.37
C ALA A 87 31.09 -17.69 -0.58
N MET A 88 30.52 -16.54 -0.20
CA MET A 88 31.20 -15.55 0.65
C MET A 88 31.47 -16.09 2.06
N ARG A 89 30.52 -16.80 2.67
CA ARG A 89 30.71 -17.43 3.98
C ARG A 89 31.75 -18.55 3.95
N ALA A 90 31.77 -19.32 2.87
CA ALA A 90 32.76 -20.38 2.65
C ALA A 90 34.15 -19.85 2.25
N LYS A 91 34.33 -18.52 2.12
CA LYS A 91 35.57 -17.86 1.64
C LYS A 91 36.06 -18.40 0.29
N ASP A 92 35.16 -18.95 -0.53
CA ASP A 92 35.46 -19.49 -1.85
C ASP A 92 35.55 -18.34 -2.87
N GLN A 93 36.77 -17.85 -3.07
CA GLN A 93 37.03 -16.72 -3.98
C GLN A 93 36.72 -17.06 -5.44
N ALA A 94 36.91 -18.32 -5.85
CA ALA A 94 36.65 -18.76 -7.22
C ALA A 94 35.14 -18.71 -7.54
N LYS A 95 34.31 -19.29 -6.66
CA LYS A 95 32.85 -19.23 -6.81
C LYS A 95 32.30 -17.82 -6.65
N THR A 96 32.90 -17.00 -5.79
CA THR A 96 32.51 -15.60 -5.64
C THR A 96 32.79 -14.78 -6.90
N ALA A 97 33.94 -15.00 -7.55
CA ALA A 97 34.28 -14.35 -8.81
C ALA A 97 33.35 -14.78 -9.96
N GLU A 98 33.02 -16.08 -10.05
CA GLU A 98 32.07 -16.59 -11.04
C GLU A 98 30.66 -16.01 -10.86
N LEU A 99 30.15 -16.00 -9.63
CA LEU A 99 28.84 -15.41 -9.30
C LEU A 99 28.81 -13.89 -9.52
N SER A 100 29.95 -13.21 -9.35
CA SER A 100 30.09 -11.77 -9.62
C SER A 100 30.00 -11.45 -11.12
N LYS A 101 30.43 -12.35 -12.01
CA LYS A 101 30.21 -12.19 -13.46
C LYS A 101 28.71 -12.17 -13.81
N LYS A 102 27.91 -12.99 -13.11
CA LYS A 102 26.43 -12.97 -13.21
C LYS A 102 25.77 -11.74 -12.56
N SER A 103 26.50 -10.93 -11.81
CA SER A 103 25.98 -9.75 -11.10
C SER A 103 25.35 -8.73 -12.04
N SER A 104 25.95 -8.46 -13.21
CA SER A 104 25.41 -7.48 -14.18
C SER A 104 24.02 -7.87 -14.69
N TYR A 105 23.81 -9.15 -15.03
CA TYR A 105 22.50 -9.67 -15.42
C TYR A 105 21.50 -9.64 -14.25
N MET A 106 21.93 -10.02 -13.04
CA MET A 106 21.09 -9.99 -11.85
C MET A 106 20.71 -8.56 -11.42
N ASN A 107 21.60 -7.59 -11.66
CA ASN A 107 21.34 -6.17 -11.42
C ASN A 107 20.29 -5.64 -12.40
N LYS A 108 20.38 -5.99 -13.70
CA LYS A 108 19.33 -5.66 -14.68
C LYS A 108 17.97 -6.22 -14.27
N MET A 109 17.95 -7.49 -13.89
CA MET A 109 16.73 -8.16 -13.45
C MET A 109 16.17 -7.55 -12.14
N SER A 110 17.04 -7.13 -11.22
CA SER A 110 16.64 -6.41 -10.01
C SER A 110 16.11 -5.01 -10.30
N MET A 111 16.67 -4.31 -11.30
CA MET A 111 16.16 -3.02 -11.77
C MET A 111 14.78 -3.17 -12.41
N GLU A 112 14.56 -4.21 -13.22
CA GLU A 112 13.22 -4.50 -13.76
C GLU A 112 12.21 -4.77 -12.65
N MET A 113 12.59 -5.53 -11.63
CA MET A 113 11.74 -5.75 -10.44
C MET A 113 11.42 -4.45 -9.72
N MET A 114 12.41 -3.57 -9.56
CA MET A 114 12.24 -2.26 -8.94
C MET A 114 11.28 -1.40 -9.76
N GLN A 115 11.48 -1.31 -11.08
CA GLN A 115 10.62 -0.54 -11.97
C GLN A 115 9.17 -1.07 -11.98
N MET A 116 8.97 -2.39 -11.96
CA MET A 116 7.63 -2.97 -11.88
C MET A 116 6.88 -2.51 -10.61
N ASN A 117 7.54 -2.42 -9.47
CA ASN A 117 6.89 -1.94 -8.23
C ASN A 117 6.85 -0.42 -8.08
N MET A 118 7.81 0.30 -8.66
CA MET A 118 7.87 1.76 -8.58
C MET A 118 6.91 2.45 -9.56
N ARG A 119 6.57 1.84 -10.69
CA ARG A 119 5.62 2.41 -11.67
C ARG A 119 4.25 2.72 -11.05
N PRO A 120 3.59 1.81 -10.33
CA PRO A 120 2.34 2.11 -9.63
C PRO A 120 2.51 3.24 -8.61
N MET A 121 3.60 3.20 -7.84
CA MET A 121 3.87 4.19 -6.80
C MET A 121 4.02 5.59 -7.40
N MET A 122 4.76 5.76 -8.49
CA MET A 122 4.93 7.07 -9.14
C MET A 122 3.61 7.63 -9.65
N ILE A 123 2.73 6.78 -10.21
CA ILE A 123 1.41 7.24 -10.68
C ILE A 123 0.52 7.67 -9.53
N THR A 124 0.65 7.06 -8.36
CA THR A 124 -0.11 7.50 -7.18
C THR A 124 0.52 8.70 -6.47
N PHE A 125 1.85 8.81 -6.49
CA PHE A 125 2.60 9.79 -5.68
C PHE A 125 2.84 11.12 -6.42
N VAL A 126 3.05 11.08 -7.74
CA VAL A 126 3.29 12.28 -8.55
C VAL A 126 2.08 13.22 -8.57
N PRO A 127 0.84 12.74 -8.83
CA PRO A 127 -0.34 13.61 -8.77
C PRO A 127 -0.55 14.20 -7.39
N LEU A 128 -0.26 13.43 -6.33
CA LEU A 128 -0.36 13.90 -4.96
C LEU A 128 0.61 15.05 -4.69
N ILE A 129 1.89 14.90 -5.04
CA ILE A 129 2.88 15.98 -4.93
C ILE A 129 2.48 17.21 -5.76
N LEU A 130 1.97 17.01 -6.99
CA LEU A 130 1.56 18.12 -7.85
C LEU A 130 0.41 18.93 -7.24
N ILE A 131 -0.57 18.27 -6.62
CA ILE A 131 -1.65 18.94 -5.88
C ILE A 131 -1.05 19.72 -4.69
N PHE A 132 -0.13 19.11 -3.95
CA PHE A 132 0.52 19.77 -2.81
C PHE A 132 1.36 20.99 -3.20
N TYR A 133 2.05 20.94 -4.36
CA TYR A 133 2.93 22.02 -4.78
C TYR A 133 2.21 23.14 -5.53
N LEU A 134 1.19 22.82 -6.35
CA LEU A 134 0.51 23.79 -7.21
C LEU A 134 -0.83 24.27 -6.65
N VAL A 135 -1.61 23.37 -6.05
CA VAL A 135 -3.00 23.64 -5.68
C VAL A 135 -3.09 24.13 -4.24
N LEU A 136 -2.34 23.55 -3.30
CA LEU A 136 -2.36 23.99 -1.91
C LEU A 136 -1.98 25.47 -1.75
N PRO A 137 -0.89 25.98 -2.35
CA PRO A 137 -0.57 27.40 -2.23
C PRO A 137 -1.71 28.26 -2.76
N ALA A 138 -2.26 27.95 -3.94
CA ALA A 138 -3.35 28.70 -4.54
C ALA A 138 -4.66 28.72 -3.73
N LEU A 139 -4.88 27.74 -2.85
CA LEU A 139 -6.03 27.70 -1.94
C LEU A 139 -5.79 28.45 -0.62
N PHE A 140 -4.53 28.70 -0.26
CA PHE A 140 -4.13 29.33 1.00
C PHE A 140 -3.36 30.66 0.80
N THR A 141 -3.44 31.25 -0.39
CA THR A 141 -3.01 32.62 -0.69
C THR A 141 -4.23 33.51 -0.85
#